data_AF-A0A511W690-F1
#
_entry.id   AF-A0A511W690-F1
#
_cell.length_a   1.000
_cell.length_b   1.000
_cell.length_c   1.000
_cell.angle_alpha   90.00
_cell.angle_beta   90.00
_cell.angle_gamma   90.00
#
_symmetry.space_group_name_H-M   'P 1'
#
loop_
_entity.id
_entity.type
_entity.pdbx_description
1 polymer ?
#
loop_
_entity_poly.entity_id
_entity_poly.type
_entity_poly.pdbx_seq_one_letter_code
_entity_poly.pdbx_strand_id
1 'polypeptide(L)'
;MRYLILLTPSINWRDGVVLHNQPFMPEHAVYVQTEYNKGNIVLAGPFGGSTGGAIVIDADKEEDVVKFIENDPTVKNGIFSFEIKQWDYKMSKIENENPGFDQGYIDYKHKIQKELGII
;
A
#
# COMPACT_ATOMS: atom_id res chain seq x y z
N MET A 1 2.20 -11.31 7.10
CA MET A 1 1.01 -10.88 6.32
C MET A 1 1.38 -9.65 5.51
N ARG A 2 0.76 -9.44 4.34
CA ARG A 2 1.07 -8.30 3.47
C ARG A 2 0.02 -7.21 3.60
N TYR A 3 0.44 -5.96 3.61
CA TYR A 3 -0.42 -4.79 3.74
C TYR A 3 -0.07 -3.74 2.68
N LEU A 4 -1.10 -3.05 2.20
CA LEU A 4 -0.99 -1.82 1.42
C LEU A 4 -1.31 -0.65 2.33
N ILE A 5 -0.39 0.30 2.37
CA ILE A 5 -0.59 1.63 2.96
C ILE A 5 -0.77 2.62 1.82
N LEU A 6 -1.89 3.33 1.81
CA LEU A 6 -2.14 4.44 0.90
C LEU A 6 -1.88 5.74 1.65
N LEU A 7 -1.02 6.61 1.10
CA LEU A 7 -0.75 7.94 1.61
C LEU A 7 -1.41 8.98 0.70
N THR A 8 -2.25 9.84 1.28
CA THR A 8 -2.94 10.92 0.56
C THR A 8 -2.63 12.26 1.20
N PRO A 9 -2.56 13.36 0.42
CA PRO A 9 -2.40 14.71 0.97
C PRO A 9 -3.36 15.00 2.13
N SER A 10 -2.86 15.65 3.17
CA SER A 10 -3.65 16.02 4.35
C SER A 10 -3.56 17.52 4.64
N ILE A 11 -4.03 17.94 5.81
CA ILE A 11 -4.31 19.34 6.17
C ILE A 11 -3.11 20.29 6.00
N ASN A 12 -1.87 19.79 6.15
CA ASN A 12 -0.65 20.59 6.04
C ASN A 12 0.09 20.38 4.71
N TRP A 13 -0.53 19.70 3.74
CA TRP A 13 -0.03 19.62 2.38
C TRP A 13 0.08 21.01 1.74
N ARG A 14 1.15 21.23 0.97
CA ARG A 14 1.38 22.50 0.27
C ARG A 14 1.09 22.38 -1.21
N ASP A 15 0.06 23.07 -1.69
CA ASP A 15 -0.24 23.15 -3.11
C ASP A 15 0.90 23.79 -3.90
N GLY A 16 1.12 23.30 -5.12
CA GLY A 16 2.20 23.76 -6.01
C GLY A 16 3.60 23.31 -5.61
N VAL A 17 3.77 22.61 -4.49
CA VAL A 17 5.05 22.01 -4.07
C VAL A 17 5.09 20.55 -4.52
N VAL A 18 6.12 20.17 -5.27
CA VAL A 18 6.33 18.77 -5.68
C VAL A 18 6.56 17.87 -4.47
N LEU A 19 6.13 16.61 -4.57
CA LEU A 19 6.10 15.67 -3.44
C LEU A 19 7.41 15.63 -2.66
N HIS A 20 8.57 15.49 -3.31
CA HIS A 20 9.85 15.38 -2.62
C HIS A 20 10.26 16.63 -1.80
N ASN A 21 9.64 17.78 -2.07
CA ASN A 21 9.89 19.04 -1.37
C ASN A 21 8.80 19.39 -0.36
N GLN A 22 7.80 18.52 -0.16
CA GLN A 22 6.82 18.73 0.92
C GLN A 22 7.54 18.72 2.28
N PRO A 23 7.00 19.43 3.29
CA PRO A 23 7.57 19.41 4.63
C PRO A 23 7.75 17.96 5.14
N PHE A 24 8.82 17.70 5.88
CA PHE A 24 9.12 16.40 6.51
C PHE A 24 9.37 15.22 5.54
N MET A 25 9.40 15.45 4.24
CA MET A 25 9.65 14.38 3.26
C MET A 25 11.04 13.77 3.30
N PRO A 26 12.13 14.52 3.54
CA PRO A 26 13.45 13.92 3.75
C PRO A 26 13.46 12.94 4.94
N GLU A 27 12.81 13.31 6.04
CA GLU A 27 12.69 12.50 7.25
C GLU A 27 11.83 11.25 7.00
N HIS A 28 10.72 11.40 6.28
CA HIS A 28 9.93 10.27 5.79
C HIS A 28 10.77 9.30 4.94
N ALA A 29 11.56 9.82 4.00
CA ALA A 29 12.39 8.96 3.14
C ALA A 29 13.40 8.14 3.97
N VAL A 30 14.07 8.75 4.96
CA VAL A 30 14.99 8.03 5.85
C VAL A 30 14.25 7.03 6.75
N TYR A 31 13.07 7.41 7.24
CA TYR A 31 12.23 6.55 8.09
C TYR A 31 11.79 5.28 7.34
N VAL A 32 11.23 5.43 6.14
CA VAL A 32 10.81 4.34 5.26
C VAL A 32 12.03 3.50 4.85
N GLN A 33 13.17 4.11 4.54
CA GLN A 33 14.41 3.39 4.22
C GLN A 33 14.90 2.50 5.37
N THR A 34 14.74 2.95 6.62
CA THR A 34 15.10 2.16 7.80
C THR A 34 14.30 0.87 7.89
N GLU A 35 13.01 0.94 7.56
CA GLU A 35 12.12 -0.23 7.57
C GLU A 35 12.36 -1.14 6.37
N TYR A 36 12.66 -0.56 5.20
CA TYR A 36 13.12 -1.32 4.02
C TYR A 36 14.38 -2.12 4.31
N ASN A 37 15.37 -1.54 5.00
CA ASN A 37 16.62 -2.22 5.34
C ASN A 37 16.42 -3.42 6.29
N LYS A 38 15.29 -3.49 7.00
CA LYS A 38 14.92 -4.66 7.81
C LYS A 38 14.29 -5.78 6.99
N GLY A 39 13.97 -5.53 5.72
CA GLY A 39 13.30 -6.47 4.83
C GLY A 39 11.78 -6.43 4.86
N ASN A 40 11.18 -5.49 5.60
CA ASN A 40 9.73 -5.46 5.77
C ASN A 40 9.02 -4.74 4.61
N ILE A 41 9.66 -3.76 3.97
CA ILE A 41 9.06 -3.08 2.80
C ILE A 41 9.33 -3.87 1.53
N VAL A 42 8.26 -4.25 0.85
CA VAL A 42 8.27 -4.99 -0.41
C VAL A 42 8.39 -4.04 -1.60
N LEU A 43 7.61 -2.95 -1.57
CA LEU A 43 7.56 -1.94 -2.63
C LEU A 43 7.07 -0.62 -2.04
N ALA A 44 7.70 0.50 -2.37
CA ALA A 44 7.25 1.82 -1.95
C ALA A 44 7.53 2.87 -3.02
N GLY A 45 6.67 3.89 -3.10
CA GLY A 45 6.92 5.01 -3.99
C GLY A 45 5.76 6.01 -4.09
N PRO A 46 6.02 7.19 -4.68
CA PRO A 46 5.00 8.20 -4.91
C PRO A 46 4.08 7.80 -6.06
N PHE A 47 2.84 8.29 -6.00
CA PHE A 47 1.96 8.28 -7.17
C PHE A 47 2.40 9.35 -8.17
N GLY A 48 2.13 9.09 -9.45
CA GLY A 48 2.38 10.06 -10.52
C GLY A 48 1.65 11.38 -10.25
N GLY A 49 2.31 12.51 -10.55
CA GLY A 49 1.73 13.84 -10.35
C GLY A 49 1.78 14.38 -8.91
N SER A 50 2.58 13.78 -8.02
CA SER A 50 2.69 14.20 -6.60
C SER A 50 1.37 14.12 -5.83
N THR A 51 0.54 13.12 -6.11
CA THR A 51 -0.81 12.96 -5.53
C THR A 51 -0.85 12.08 -4.28
N GLY A 52 0.30 11.79 -3.69
CA GLY A 52 0.45 10.87 -2.57
C GLY A 52 1.45 9.76 -2.87
N GLY A 53 1.27 8.61 -2.23
CA GLY A 53 2.12 7.44 -2.45
C GLY A 53 1.53 6.16 -1.88
N ALA A 54 2.25 5.07 -2.07
CA ALA A 54 1.91 3.78 -1.50
C ALA A 54 3.13 3.06 -0.94
N ILE A 55 2.89 2.27 0.09
CA ILE A 55 3.87 1.35 0.66
C ILE A 55 3.22 -0.03 0.77
N VAL A 56 3.88 -1.04 0.21
CA VAL A 56 3.58 -2.45 0.41
C VAL A 56 4.55 -2.98 1.45
N ILE A 57 4.02 -3.45 2.57
CA ILE A 57 4.80 -3.86 3.74
C ILE A 57 4.34 -5.22 4.24
N ASP A 58 5.29 -6.06 4.61
CA ASP A 58 5.04 -7.32 5.31
C ASP A 58 5.21 -7.13 6.82
N ALA A 59 4.24 -7.62 7.59
CA ALA A 59 4.24 -7.58 9.05
C ALA A 59 3.52 -8.79 9.64
N ASP A 60 3.87 -9.18 10.87
CA ASP A 60 3.22 -10.27 11.58
C ASP A 60 1.81 -9.91 12.05
N LYS A 61 1.54 -8.63 12.28
CA LYS A 61 0.27 -8.10 12.78
C LYS A 61 -0.01 -6.71 12.21
N GLU A 62 -1.30 -6.38 12.08
CA GLU A 62 -1.72 -5.07 11.56
C GLU A 62 -1.32 -3.93 12.51
N GLU A 63 -1.30 -4.18 13.83
CA GLU A 63 -0.91 -3.16 14.82
C GLU A 63 0.53 -2.67 14.62
N ASP A 64 1.42 -3.49 14.07
CA ASP A 64 2.80 -3.07 13.80
C ASP A 64 2.88 -2.15 12.57
N VAL A 65 2.01 -2.36 11.58
CA VAL A 65 1.85 -1.47 10.43
C VAL A 65 1.24 -0.13 10.84
N VAL A 66 0.22 -0.17 11.71
CA VAL A 66 -0.38 1.04 12.28
C VAL A 66 0.67 1.85 13.04
N LYS A 67 1.44 1.22 13.94
CA LYS A 67 2.51 1.90 14.67
C LYS A 67 3.58 2.47 13.75
N PHE A 68 3.96 1.74 12.69
CA PHE A 68 4.91 2.24 11.70
C PHE A 68 4.39 3.53 11.05
N ILE A 69 3.17 3.51 10.52
CA ILE A 69 2.66 4.66 9.77
C ILE A 69 2.29 5.85 10.66
N GLU A 70 1.80 5.62 11.88
CA GLU A 70 1.55 6.68 12.87
C GLU A 70 2.84 7.35 13.36
N ASN A 71 3.99 6.67 13.23
CA ASN A 71 5.29 7.25 13.57
C ASN A 71 6.01 7.92 12.40
N ASP A 72 5.45 7.85 11.19
CA ASP A 72 5.99 8.52 10.01
C ASP A 72 6.01 10.05 10.21
N PRO A 73 7.15 10.73 10.02
CA PRO A 73 7.25 12.18 10.15
C PRO A 73 6.21 12.96 9.34
N THR A 74 5.86 12.50 8.14
CA THR A 74 4.87 13.17 7.28
C THR A 74 3.45 12.98 7.78
N VAL A 75 3.14 11.84 8.39
CA VAL A 75 1.82 11.56 8.98
C VAL A 75 1.65 12.32 10.29
N LYS A 76 2.64 12.26 11.19
CA LYS A 76 2.62 12.98 12.48
C LYS A 76 2.43 14.48 12.32
N ASN A 77 2.98 15.05 11.25
CA ASN A 77 2.90 16.46 10.95
C ASN A 77 1.75 16.82 9.98
N GLY A 78 0.86 15.88 9.66
CA GLY A 78 -0.35 16.14 8.86
C GLY A 78 -0.08 16.47 7.39
N ILE A 79 1.05 16.05 6.84
CA ILE A 79 1.37 16.16 5.41
C ILE A 79 0.63 15.08 4.64
N PHE A 80 0.62 13.86 5.19
CA PHE A 80 -0.17 12.75 4.69
C PHE A 80 -1.20 12.28 5.71
N SER A 81 -2.35 11.85 5.20
CA SER A 81 -3.28 10.93 5.83
C SER A 81 -3.02 9.54 5.26
N PHE A 82 -3.47 8.50 5.96
CA PHE A 82 -3.24 7.13 5.52
C PHE A 82 -4.48 6.24 5.59
N GLU A 83 -4.48 5.21 4.76
CA GLU A 83 -5.37 4.05 4.87
C GLU A 83 -4.53 2.77 4.81
N ILE A 84 -4.87 1.78 5.64
CA ILE A 84 -4.24 0.47 5.66
C ILE A 84 -5.25 -0.56 5.14
N LYS A 85 -4.79 -1.46 4.27
CA LYS A 85 -5.52 -2.66 3.85
C LYS A 85 -4.62 -3.87 3.92
N GLN A 86 -5.06 -4.93 4.58
CA GLN A 86 -4.45 -6.24 4.37
C GLN A 86 -4.64 -6.65 2.90
N TRP A 87 -3.58 -7.13 2.28
CA TRP A 87 -3.55 -7.49 0.87
C TRP A 87 -3.23 -8.97 0.67
N ASP A 88 -4.26 -9.79 0.52
CA ASP A 88 -4.16 -11.23 0.26
C ASP A 88 -3.85 -11.54 -1.22
N TYR A 89 -2.86 -10.85 -1.79
CA TYR A 89 -2.48 -10.90 -3.20
C TYR A 89 -2.59 -12.33 -3.79
N LYS A 90 -3.15 -12.43 -5.00
CA LYS A 90 -3.34 -13.72 -5.70
C LYS A 90 -2.39 -13.92 -6.87
N MET A 91 -1.63 -12.89 -7.22
CA MET A 91 -0.71 -12.89 -8.34
C MET A 91 0.46 -11.97 -8.03
N SER A 92 1.68 -12.44 -8.26
CA SER A 92 2.89 -11.66 -8.10
C SER A 92 4.03 -12.28 -8.90
N LYS A 93 4.71 -11.47 -9.71
CA LYS A 93 5.95 -11.89 -10.38
C LYS A 93 7.11 -12.03 -9.42
N ILE A 94 7.12 -11.24 -8.34
CA ILE A 94 8.16 -11.26 -7.32
C ILE A 94 8.07 -12.54 -6.49
N GLU A 95 6.85 -12.94 -6.12
CA GLU A 95 6.61 -14.16 -5.32
C GLU A 95 6.47 -15.42 -6.20
N ASN A 96 6.59 -15.28 -7.52
CA ASN A 96 6.31 -16.36 -8.49
C ASN A 96 4.90 -16.99 -8.34
N GLU A 97 3.92 -16.16 -7.97
CA GLU A 97 2.51 -16.56 -7.81
C GLU A 97 1.72 -16.20 -9.07
N ASN A 98 1.11 -17.20 -9.69
CA ASN A 98 0.25 -17.02 -10.86
C ASN A 98 -0.95 -17.97 -10.76
N PRO A 99 -2.17 -17.44 -10.57
CA PRO A 99 -3.36 -18.27 -10.40
C PRO A 99 -3.86 -18.87 -11.72
N GLY A 100 -3.31 -18.44 -12.86
CA GLY A 100 -3.65 -19.02 -14.16
C GLY A 100 -5.12 -18.84 -14.56
N PHE A 101 -5.75 -17.73 -14.17
CA PHE A 101 -7.15 -17.48 -14.51
C PHE A 101 -7.36 -17.51 -16.03
N ASP A 102 -8.27 -18.38 -16.47
CA ASP A 102 -8.57 -18.66 -17.87
C ASP A 102 -10.09 -18.88 -18.08
N GLN A 103 -10.47 -19.36 -19.26
CA GLN A 103 -11.88 -19.65 -19.57
C GLN A 103 -12.47 -20.73 -18.66
N GLY A 104 -11.68 -21.73 -18.24
CA GLY A 104 -12.13 -22.77 -17.32
C GLY A 104 -12.49 -22.22 -15.95
N TYR A 105 -11.74 -21.24 -15.45
CA TYR A 105 -12.08 -20.53 -14.21
C TYR A 105 -13.40 -19.77 -14.33
N ILE A 106 -13.65 -19.10 -15.46
CA ILE A 106 -14.90 -18.38 -15.72
C ILE A 106 -16.08 -19.36 -15.69
N ASP A 107 -15.99 -20.46 -16.43
CA ASP A 107 -17.07 -21.44 -16.53
C ASP A 107 -17.41 -22.05 -15.16
N TYR A 108 -16.38 -22.36 -14.36
CA TYR A 108 -16.54 -22.83 -12.98
C TYR A 108 -17.22 -21.81 -12.08
N LYS A 109 -16.80 -20.54 -12.11
CA LYS A 109 -17.38 -19.50 -11.26
C LYS A 109 -18.80 -19.13 -11.68
N HIS A 110 -19.09 -19.08 -12.98
CA HIS A 110 -20.45 -18.85 -13.47
C HIS A 110 -21.40 -19.99 -13.09
N LYS A 111 -20.94 -21.25 -13.08
CA LYS A 111 -21.73 -22.37 -12.57
C LYS A 111 -22.13 -22.14 -11.10
N ILE A 112 -21.15 -21.81 -10.26
CA ILE A 112 -21.39 -21.51 -8.83
C ILE A 112 -22.33 -20.32 -8.66
N GLN A 113 -22.11 -19.23 -9.40
CA GLN A 113 -22.93 -18.03 -9.30
C GLN A 113 -24.39 -18.28 -9.68
N LYS A 114 -24.65 -19.14 -10.68
CA LYS A 114 -26.02 -19.59 -11.04
C LYS A 114 -26.67 -20.43 -9.94
N GLU A 115 -25.91 -21.37 -9.35
CA GLU A 115 -26.38 -22.17 -8.21
C GLU A 115 -26.73 -21.30 -7.00
N LEU A 116 -26.05 -20.16 -6.85
CA LEU A 116 -26.30 -19.15 -5.81
C LEU A 116 -27.35 -18.09 -6.20
N GLY A 117 -27.85 -18.07 -7.44
CA GLY A 117 -28.80 -17.07 -7.93
C GLY A 117 -28.23 -15.65 -8.05
N ILE A 118 -26.91 -15.51 -8.21
CA ILE A 118 -26.25 -14.20 -8.42
C ILE A 118 -26.38 -13.75 -9.88
N ILE A 119 -26.29 -14.70 -10.82
CA ILE A 119 -26.54 -14.52 -12.27
C ILE A 119 -27.41 -15.64 -12.81
#